data_AF-A0A085BQD5-F1
#
_entry.id   AF-A0A085BQD5-F1
#
_cell.length_a   1.000
_cell.length_b   1.000
_cell.length_c   1.000
_cell.angle_alpha   90.00
_cell.angle_beta   90.00
_cell.angle_gamma   90.00
#
_symmetry.space_group_name_H-M   'P 1'
#
loop_
_entity.id
_entity.type
_entity.pdbx_description
1 polymer ?
#
loop_
_entity_poly.entity_id
_entity_poly.type
_entity_poly.pdbx_seq_one_letter_code
_entity_poly.pdbx_strand_id
1 'polypeptide(L)'
;MNFNKTFALVFFLFSIITFSQKKINIIDFDTKKPIPQARVVYNNEISYTNDDGFVIIPNEINSINIYSPEYGDNKFAVTDKIALKPIYKEIEEVIIKPIDARKIIASVLREYDKKYETKTSIFNGTMKFKSEIDNALNRILVIDMDLWTLHNKFEYQKEIDDFLQVNLRNKKFDKNRQGDNTYIFNGKKAGEDKKNINDFIQRFFLYNQLVVMEYFTRGQKISGKIINETGDIQTIQFKSDELPHDVTLVEGLMQYNKKENAIIYLKCSQIQKNTISSYTNYFDKEITTNTSLFTVTYDMYKKGEKYIPAKIIMEIEAEFELENKIYPATNYREFIFRTHNFADKKGLSNKIDLKKPFADGITDNSVKDTKTLLSTEEQKFVDEQ
;
A
#
# COMPACT_ATOMS: atom_id res chain seq x y z
N MET A 1 -12.68 0.99 58.42
CA MET A 1 -11.51 0.56 57.63
C MET A 1 -11.95 -0.56 56.67
N ASN A 2 -12.57 -0.24 55.54
CA ASN A 2 -12.90 -1.24 54.49
C ASN A 2 -13.20 -0.64 53.10
N PHE A 3 -12.94 0.66 52.87
CA PHE A 3 -13.16 1.28 51.55
C PHE A 3 -12.05 0.98 50.54
N ASN A 4 -10.82 0.77 51.01
CA ASN A 4 -9.66 0.56 50.12
C ASN A 4 -9.59 -0.84 49.49
N LYS A 5 -10.20 -1.86 50.10
CA LYS A 5 -10.22 -3.22 49.54
C LYS A 5 -11.27 -3.37 48.44
N THR A 6 -12.42 -2.72 48.58
CA THR A 6 -13.48 -2.72 47.56
C THR A 6 -13.07 -1.90 46.33
N PHE A 7 -12.37 -0.77 46.53
CA PHE A 7 -11.88 0.05 45.42
C PHE A 7 -10.78 -0.66 44.61
N ALA A 8 -9.87 -1.38 45.26
CA ALA A 8 -8.85 -2.19 44.59
C ALA A 8 -9.45 -3.35 43.79
N LEU A 9 -10.52 -3.99 44.30
CA LEU A 9 -11.21 -5.08 43.60
C LEU A 9 -11.97 -4.59 42.34
N VAL A 10 -12.59 -3.41 42.41
CA VAL A 10 -13.25 -2.77 41.27
C VAL A 10 -12.22 -2.32 40.22
N PHE A 11 -11.06 -1.82 40.64
CA PHE A 11 -9.96 -1.48 39.72
C PHE A 11 -9.36 -2.73 39.05
N PHE A 12 -9.24 -3.86 39.78
CA PHE A 12 -8.75 -5.13 39.24
C PHE A 12 -9.74 -5.78 38.25
N LEU A 13 -11.06 -5.65 38.49
CA LEU A 13 -12.10 -6.13 37.59
C LEU A 13 -12.24 -5.26 36.33
N PHE A 14 -11.89 -3.97 36.39
CA PHE A 14 -11.86 -3.09 35.21
C PHE A 14 -10.57 -3.21 34.38
N SER A 15 -9.47 -3.70 34.96
CA SER A 15 -8.19 -3.85 34.25
C SER A 15 -8.09 -5.07 33.32
N ILE A 16 -9.12 -5.94 33.26
CA ILE A 16 -9.14 -7.12 32.38
C ILE A 16 -10.23 -7.01 31.31
N ILE A 17 -10.50 -5.80 30.81
CA ILE A 17 -11.03 -5.68 29.44
C ILE A 17 -9.83 -5.81 28.50
N THR A 18 -9.21 -6.99 28.48
CA THR A 18 -8.36 -7.35 27.36
C THR A 18 -9.28 -7.37 26.15
N PHE A 19 -9.12 -6.39 25.25
CA PHE A 19 -9.74 -6.42 23.92
C PHE A 19 -9.31 -7.74 23.26
N SER A 20 -10.15 -8.76 23.37
CA SER A 20 -9.90 -10.04 22.72
C SER A 20 -10.08 -9.84 21.22
N GLN A 21 -9.22 -10.47 20.43
CA GLN A 21 -9.22 -10.36 18.98
C GLN A 21 -9.36 -11.74 18.34
N LYS A 22 -9.99 -11.76 17.16
CA LYS A 22 -10.12 -12.95 16.30
C LYS A 22 -9.17 -12.82 15.12
N LYS A 23 -8.47 -13.91 14.81
CA LYS A 23 -7.67 -14.06 13.60
C LYS A 23 -8.52 -14.81 12.57
N ILE A 24 -8.78 -14.19 11.43
CA ILE A 24 -9.61 -14.75 10.35
C ILE A 24 -8.72 -15.06 9.16
N ASN A 25 -8.88 -16.24 8.57
CA ASN A 25 -8.23 -16.62 7.33
C ASN A 25 -9.17 -16.40 6.13
N ILE A 26 -8.73 -15.65 5.13
CA ILE A 26 -9.45 -15.42 3.89
C ILE A 26 -8.71 -16.15 2.77
N ILE A 27 -9.42 -17.10 2.16
CA ILE A 27 -8.87 -17.98 1.13
C ILE A 27 -9.73 -17.96 -0.13
N ASP A 28 -9.13 -18.37 -1.24
CA ASP A 28 -9.87 -18.65 -2.46
C ASP A 28 -10.69 -19.93 -2.31
N PHE A 29 -11.92 -19.91 -2.80
CA PHE A 29 -12.84 -21.03 -2.67
C PHE A 29 -12.38 -22.24 -3.47
N ASP A 30 -11.78 -22.07 -4.64
CA ASP A 30 -11.42 -23.18 -5.53
C ASP A 30 -10.05 -23.77 -5.18
N THR A 31 -9.02 -22.92 -5.16
CA THR A 31 -7.60 -23.30 -4.95
C THR A 31 -7.22 -23.47 -3.48
N LYS A 32 -8.03 -22.95 -2.55
CA LYS A 32 -7.75 -22.89 -1.10
C LYS A 32 -6.49 -22.10 -0.74
N LYS A 33 -5.90 -21.40 -1.70
CA LYS A 33 -4.74 -20.52 -1.46
C LYS A 33 -5.17 -19.28 -0.66
N PRO A 34 -4.27 -18.71 0.16
CA PRO A 34 -4.54 -17.47 0.86
C PRO A 34 -4.82 -16.34 -0.14
N ILE A 35 -5.73 -15.44 0.22
CA ILE A 35 -5.97 -14.21 -0.53
C ILE A 35 -5.28 -13.08 0.22
N PRO A 36 -4.07 -12.68 -0.20
CA PRO A 36 -3.40 -11.54 0.40
C PRO A 36 -4.13 -10.25 0.01
N GLN A 37 -3.91 -9.20 0.78
CA GLN A 37 -4.31 -7.84 0.40
C GLN A 37 -5.83 -7.62 0.21
N ALA A 38 -6.67 -8.50 0.73
CA ALA A 38 -8.13 -8.33 0.75
C ALA A 38 -8.50 -7.26 1.79
N ARG A 39 -9.28 -6.25 1.38
CA ARG A 39 -9.79 -5.20 2.26
C ARG A 39 -10.88 -5.78 3.15
N VAL A 40 -10.78 -5.54 4.45
CA VAL A 40 -11.76 -5.97 5.45
C VAL A 40 -12.23 -4.73 6.20
N VAL A 41 -13.53 -4.47 6.15
CA VAL A 41 -14.16 -3.30 6.77
C VAL A 41 -15.10 -3.74 7.89
N TYR A 42 -14.90 -3.17 9.07
CA TYR A 42 -15.74 -3.36 10.27
C TYR A 42 -15.75 -2.07 11.08
N ASN A 43 -16.90 -1.68 11.65
CA ASN A 43 -17.02 -0.46 12.47
C ASN A 43 -16.39 0.81 11.84
N ASN A 44 -16.46 0.96 10.52
CA ASN A 44 -15.82 2.03 9.74
C ASN A 44 -14.27 2.08 9.82
N GLU A 45 -13.64 1.01 10.31
CA GLU A 45 -12.20 0.79 10.24
C GLU A 45 -11.86 -0.10 9.05
N ILE A 46 -10.68 0.15 8.47
CA ILE A 46 -10.16 -0.60 7.33
C ILE A 46 -8.94 -1.40 7.79
N SER A 47 -8.96 -2.70 7.49
CA SER A 47 -7.83 -3.63 7.65
C SER A 47 -7.60 -4.39 6.34
N TYR A 48 -6.43 -5.03 6.21
CA TYR A 48 -6.11 -5.86 5.07
C TYR A 48 -5.52 -7.20 5.52
N THR A 49 -5.71 -8.23 4.72
CA THR A 49 -5.03 -9.51 4.93
C THR A 49 -3.54 -9.40 4.62
N ASN A 50 -2.71 -10.07 5.43
CA ASN A 50 -1.28 -10.23 5.16
C ASN A 50 -1.03 -11.22 4.00
N ASP A 51 0.25 -11.50 3.69
CA ASP A 51 0.63 -12.39 2.59
C ASP A 51 0.11 -13.84 2.77
N ASP A 52 -0.17 -14.24 4.02
CA ASP A 52 -0.75 -15.55 4.38
C ASP A 52 -2.30 -15.54 4.40
N GLY A 53 -2.95 -14.46 3.95
CA GLY A 53 -4.42 -14.36 3.87
C GLY A 53 -5.10 -14.10 5.21
N PHE A 54 -4.37 -13.75 6.26
CA PHE A 54 -4.94 -13.52 7.58
C PHE A 54 -5.17 -12.05 7.92
N VAL A 55 -6.24 -11.78 8.65
CA VAL A 55 -6.55 -10.47 9.25
C VAL A 55 -6.92 -10.64 10.72
N ILE A 56 -6.66 -9.61 11.54
CA ILE A 56 -7.09 -9.56 12.93
C ILE A 56 -8.23 -8.55 13.06
N ILE A 57 -9.32 -8.95 13.74
CA ILE A 57 -10.46 -8.06 14.04
C ILE A 57 -10.89 -8.18 15.51
N PRO A 58 -11.61 -7.20 16.08
CA PRO A 58 -12.15 -7.30 17.45
C PRO A 58 -13.18 -8.43 17.62
N ASN A 59 -13.22 -9.06 18.79
CA ASN A 59 -14.08 -10.21 19.08
C ASN A 59 -15.58 -9.94 18.92
N GLU A 60 -16.01 -8.72 19.23
CA GLU A 60 -17.39 -8.26 19.22
C GLU A 60 -17.98 -8.12 17.81
N ILE A 61 -17.13 -8.15 16.78
CA ILE A 61 -17.55 -8.07 15.39
C ILE A 61 -18.12 -9.42 14.94
N ASN A 62 -19.38 -9.41 14.51
CA ASN A 62 -20.08 -10.59 14.02
C ASN A 62 -20.26 -10.60 12.49
N SER A 63 -20.06 -9.46 11.83
CA SER A 63 -20.10 -9.34 10.38
C SER A 63 -19.08 -8.36 9.86
N ILE A 64 -18.49 -8.67 8.71
CA ILE A 64 -17.47 -7.86 8.03
C ILE A 64 -17.80 -7.73 6.55
N ASN A 65 -17.39 -6.63 5.94
CA ASN A 65 -17.37 -6.51 4.47
C ASN A 65 -15.97 -6.83 3.98
N ILE A 66 -15.87 -7.68 2.97
CA ILE A 66 -14.60 -8.08 2.36
C ILE A 66 -14.62 -7.67 0.89
N TYR A 67 -13.57 -6.96 0.48
CA TYR A 67 -13.35 -6.57 -0.90
C TYR A 67 -11.98 -7.01 -1.41
N SER A 68 -11.95 -7.58 -2.60
CA SER A 68 -10.74 -7.78 -3.39
C SER A 68 -11.09 -7.66 -4.88
N PRO A 69 -10.22 -7.11 -5.74
CA PRO A 69 -10.55 -6.88 -7.15
C PRO A 69 -11.10 -8.10 -7.89
N GLU A 70 -10.60 -9.30 -7.58
CA GLU A 70 -11.00 -10.55 -8.23
C GLU A 70 -12.22 -11.23 -7.58
N TYR A 71 -12.63 -10.78 -6.38
CA TYR A 71 -13.66 -11.44 -5.55
C TYR A 71 -14.87 -10.55 -5.25
N GLY A 72 -14.81 -9.27 -5.66
CA GLY A 72 -15.87 -8.30 -5.47
C GLY A 72 -15.98 -7.82 -4.02
N ASP A 73 -17.02 -7.03 -3.73
CA ASP A 73 -17.33 -6.48 -2.41
C ASP A 73 -18.56 -7.17 -1.83
N ASN A 74 -18.38 -7.94 -0.77
CA ASN A 74 -19.43 -8.78 -0.19
C ASN A 74 -19.41 -8.75 1.35
N LYS A 75 -20.59 -8.90 1.96
CA LYS A 75 -20.74 -9.00 3.41
C LYS A 75 -20.73 -10.46 3.87
N PHE A 76 -19.96 -10.75 4.92
CA PHE A 76 -19.81 -12.08 5.50
C PHE A 76 -20.07 -12.07 7.01
N ALA A 77 -20.61 -13.17 7.52
CA ALA A 77 -20.56 -13.46 8.95
C ALA A 77 -19.13 -13.81 9.36
N VAL A 78 -18.73 -13.42 10.57
CA VAL A 78 -17.38 -13.68 11.08
C VAL A 78 -17.24 -15.15 11.48
N THR A 79 -16.29 -15.83 10.86
CA THR A 79 -15.84 -17.20 11.15
C THR A 79 -14.31 -17.23 11.12
N ASP A 80 -13.68 -18.29 11.62
CA ASP A 80 -12.22 -18.43 11.59
C ASP A 80 -11.65 -18.52 10.17
N LYS A 81 -12.49 -18.93 9.21
CA LYS A 81 -12.14 -19.08 7.80
C LYS A 81 -13.30 -18.66 6.91
N ILE A 82 -12.99 -17.80 5.93
CA ILE A 82 -13.93 -17.34 4.90
C ILE A 82 -13.33 -17.67 3.54
N ALA A 83 -14.12 -18.34 2.70
CA ALA A 83 -13.72 -18.71 1.35
C ALA A 83 -14.44 -17.83 0.33
N LEU A 84 -13.69 -17.04 -0.45
CA LEU A 84 -14.23 -16.14 -1.45
C LEU A 84 -14.32 -16.83 -2.80
N LYS A 85 -15.41 -16.60 -3.55
CA LYS A 85 -15.54 -17.07 -4.92
C LYS A 85 -15.10 -15.97 -5.89
N PRO A 86 -14.24 -16.26 -6.88
CA PRO A 86 -13.89 -15.29 -7.91
C PRO A 86 -15.14 -14.79 -8.64
N ILE A 87 -15.17 -13.49 -8.98
CA ILE A 87 -16.29 -12.87 -9.71
C ILE A 87 -16.30 -13.23 -11.20
N TYR A 88 -15.14 -13.64 -11.73
CA TYR A 88 -15.03 -14.25 -13.05
C TYR A 88 -14.05 -15.43 -12.98
N LYS A 89 -14.34 -16.49 -13.73
CA LYS A 89 -13.33 -17.46 -14.14
C LYS A 89 -12.82 -17.01 -15.51
N GLU A 90 -11.57 -17.26 -15.87
CA GLU A 90 -11.20 -17.23 -17.29
C GLU A 90 -12.06 -18.27 -18.01
N ILE A 91 -13.15 -17.83 -18.62
CA ILE A 91 -13.95 -18.60 -19.55
C ILE A 91 -13.57 -18.05 -20.93
N GLU A 92 -13.39 -18.92 -21.93
CA GLU A 92 -12.98 -18.55 -23.30
C GLU A 92 -13.86 -17.46 -23.94
N GLU A 93 -15.05 -17.20 -23.41
CA GLU A 93 -16.02 -16.25 -23.94
C GLU A 93 -16.18 -15.01 -23.03
N VAL A 94 -15.10 -14.24 -22.86
CA VAL A 94 -15.19 -12.87 -22.35
C VAL A 94 -15.70 -11.98 -23.49
N ILE A 95 -16.79 -11.23 -23.25
CA ILE A 95 -17.21 -10.16 -24.17
C ILE A 95 -16.16 -9.05 -24.09
N ILE A 96 -15.10 -9.16 -24.89
CA ILE A 96 -14.01 -8.19 -24.96
C ILE A 96 -14.56 -6.95 -25.68
N LYS A 97 -15.04 -5.97 -24.90
CA LYS A 97 -15.39 -4.65 -25.44
C LYS A 97 -14.14 -3.76 -25.41
N PRO A 98 -13.61 -3.33 -26.57
CA PRO A 98 -12.52 -2.38 -26.60
C PRO A 98 -13.00 -1.04 -26.04
N ILE A 99 -12.20 -0.44 -25.17
CA ILE A 99 -12.45 0.88 -24.61
C ILE A 99 -11.20 1.74 -24.68
N ASP A 100 -11.38 3.05 -24.73
CA ASP A 100 -10.29 4.01 -24.62
C ASP A 100 -10.10 4.38 -23.14
N ALA A 101 -9.16 3.71 -22.47
CA ALA A 101 -8.91 3.90 -21.05
C ALA A 101 -8.41 5.33 -20.76
N ARG A 102 -7.79 6.00 -21.72
CA ARG A 102 -7.35 7.39 -21.58
C ARG A 102 -8.53 8.35 -21.42
N LYS A 103 -9.65 8.10 -22.12
CA LYS A 103 -10.88 8.88 -21.95
C LYS A 103 -11.48 8.75 -20.55
N ILE A 104 -11.41 7.56 -19.95
CA ILE A 104 -11.84 7.35 -18.56
C ILE A 104 -10.95 8.16 -17.62
N ILE A 105 -9.63 8.05 -17.74
CA ILE A 105 -8.66 8.79 -16.91
C ILE A 105 -8.92 10.31 -17.02
N ALA A 106 -9.05 10.83 -18.24
CA ALA A 106 -9.33 12.24 -18.47
C ALA A 106 -10.69 12.68 -17.89
N SER A 107 -11.72 11.84 -17.98
CA SER A 107 -13.04 12.10 -17.40
C SER A 107 -12.98 12.18 -15.87
N VAL A 108 -12.28 11.23 -15.25
CA VAL A 108 -12.11 11.15 -13.80
C VAL A 108 -11.29 12.34 -13.28
N LEU A 109 -10.23 12.74 -13.99
CA LEU A 109 -9.44 13.93 -13.65
C LEU A 109 -10.29 15.21 -13.66
N ARG A 110 -11.16 15.40 -14.66
CA ARG A 110 -12.06 16.57 -14.74
C ARG A 110 -13.05 16.66 -13.58
N GLU A 111 -13.49 15.52 -13.04
CA GLU A 111 -14.46 15.47 -11.95
C GLU A 111 -13.86 15.12 -10.59
N TYR A 112 -12.52 15.06 -10.48
CA TYR A 112 -11.85 14.49 -9.32
C TYR A 112 -12.33 15.09 -8.00
N ASP A 113 -12.38 16.42 -7.91
CA ASP A 113 -12.76 17.12 -6.67
C ASP A 113 -14.24 16.92 -6.29
N LYS A 114 -15.09 16.47 -7.22
CA LYS A 114 -16.49 16.10 -6.96
C LYS A 114 -16.59 14.69 -6.39
N LYS A 115 -15.74 13.76 -6.84
CA LYS A 115 -15.86 12.33 -6.54
C LYS A 115 -14.97 11.87 -5.38
N TYR A 116 -13.82 12.49 -5.21
CA TYR A 116 -12.88 12.17 -4.15
C TYR A 116 -12.92 13.24 -3.06
N GLU A 117 -12.64 12.83 -1.83
CA GLU A 117 -12.48 13.76 -0.72
C GLU A 117 -11.20 14.55 -0.93
N THR A 118 -11.29 15.87 -0.95
CA THR A 118 -10.17 16.80 -1.20
C THR A 118 -10.02 17.83 -0.08
N LYS A 119 -10.91 17.83 0.91
CA LYS A 119 -10.80 18.69 2.10
C LYS A 119 -9.61 18.29 2.95
N THR A 120 -9.15 19.26 3.75
CA THR A 120 -8.12 19.05 4.76
C THR A 120 -8.48 17.89 5.67
N SER A 121 -7.59 16.90 5.72
CA SER A 121 -7.86 15.63 6.38
C SER A 121 -6.62 15.17 7.15
N ILE A 122 -6.88 14.32 8.15
CA ILE A 122 -5.87 13.51 8.82
C ILE A 122 -6.24 12.05 8.66
N PHE A 123 -5.25 11.25 8.29
CA PHE A 123 -5.33 9.80 8.22
C PHE A 123 -4.40 9.21 9.27
N ASN A 124 -4.89 8.20 9.99
CA ASN A 124 -4.01 7.33 10.77
C ASN A 124 -3.82 6.04 9.99
N GLY A 125 -2.59 5.54 9.93
CA GLY A 125 -2.31 4.35 9.16
C GLY A 125 -1.07 3.60 9.61
N THR A 126 -0.79 2.51 8.89
CA THR A 126 0.44 1.74 9.05
C THR A 126 1.17 1.71 7.74
N MET A 127 2.45 2.07 7.80
CA MET A 127 3.38 1.93 6.68
C MET A 127 4.18 0.65 6.87
N LYS A 128 4.37 -0.09 5.78
CA LYS A 128 5.26 -1.25 5.69
C LYS A 128 6.26 -1.01 4.57
N PHE A 129 7.54 -1.22 4.86
CA PHE A 129 8.59 -1.36 3.87
C PHE A 129 9.15 -2.78 3.99
N LYS A 130 9.25 -3.52 2.89
CA LYS A 130 10.04 -4.74 2.82
C LYS A 130 10.89 -4.75 1.56
N SER A 131 12.07 -5.37 1.62
CA SER A 131 12.87 -5.63 0.43
C SER A 131 13.43 -7.04 0.46
N GLU A 132 13.57 -7.62 -0.71
CA GLU A 132 14.10 -8.95 -0.93
C GLU A 132 15.21 -8.87 -1.97
N ILE A 133 16.25 -9.68 -1.79
CA ILE A 133 17.30 -9.91 -2.80
C ILE A 133 17.55 -11.41 -2.80
N ASP A 134 17.64 -11.99 -4.00
CA ASP A 134 17.79 -13.43 -4.20
C ASP A 134 16.67 -14.24 -3.50
N ASN A 135 15.43 -13.75 -3.59
CA ASN A 135 14.24 -14.34 -2.97
C ASN A 135 14.35 -14.50 -1.45
N ALA A 136 15.17 -13.68 -0.78
CA ALA A 136 15.29 -13.66 0.66
C ALA A 136 15.05 -12.24 1.20
N LEU A 137 14.24 -12.13 2.26
CA LEU A 137 14.04 -10.88 2.97
C LEU A 137 15.37 -10.28 3.42
N ASN A 138 15.53 -9.00 3.09
CA ASN A 138 16.72 -8.20 3.38
C ASN A 138 16.41 -7.09 4.39
N ARG A 139 15.19 -6.53 4.34
CA ARG A 139 14.72 -5.50 5.27
C ARG A 139 13.22 -5.65 5.50
N ILE A 140 12.79 -5.36 6.72
CA ILE A 140 11.41 -5.10 7.09
C ILE A 140 11.35 -3.91 8.04
N LEU A 141 10.46 -2.97 7.75
CA LEU A 141 10.13 -1.86 8.64
C LEU A 141 8.61 -1.70 8.64
N VAL A 142 8.01 -1.70 9.82
CA VAL A 142 6.59 -1.47 10.03
C VAL A 142 6.42 -0.37 11.06
N ILE A 143 5.68 0.67 10.71
CA ILE A 143 5.50 1.84 11.58
C ILE A 143 4.11 2.43 11.45
N ASP A 144 3.49 2.80 12.57
CA ASP A 144 2.27 3.60 12.54
C ASP A 144 2.60 5.07 12.33
N MET A 145 1.82 5.73 11.49
CA MET A 145 1.99 7.14 11.18
C MET A 145 0.66 7.89 11.09
N ASP A 146 0.74 9.19 11.32
CA ASP A 146 -0.31 10.14 10.99
C ASP A 146 0.09 10.90 9.73
N LEU A 147 -0.85 11.00 8.80
CA LEU A 147 -0.71 11.75 7.56
C LEU A 147 -1.74 12.86 7.57
N TRP A 148 -1.28 14.11 7.67
CA TRP A 148 -2.12 15.28 7.46
C TRP A 148 -1.90 15.80 6.06
N THR A 149 -2.99 16.19 5.39
CA THR A 149 -2.91 16.79 4.06
C THR A 149 -3.83 17.99 3.97
N LEU A 150 -3.32 19.12 3.47
CA LEU A 150 -4.09 20.35 3.28
C LEU A 150 -5.22 20.12 2.27
N HIS A 151 -4.88 19.44 1.18
CA HIS A 151 -5.81 18.88 0.21
C HIS A 151 -5.40 17.42 -0.01
N ASN A 152 -6.36 16.50 -0.07
CA ASN A 152 -6.06 15.09 -0.37
C ASN A 152 -5.73 14.90 -1.87
N LYS A 153 -4.81 15.71 -2.38
CA LYS A 153 -4.45 15.84 -3.79
C LYS A 153 -3.02 16.35 -3.86
N PHE A 154 -2.27 15.88 -4.84
CA PHE A 154 -0.91 16.35 -5.07
C PHE A 154 -0.92 17.75 -5.70
N GLU A 155 -0.10 18.67 -5.16
CA GLU A 155 -0.05 20.08 -5.53
C GLU A 155 1.29 20.44 -6.20
N TYR A 156 1.35 20.34 -7.53
CA TYR A 156 2.60 20.55 -8.29
C TYR A 156 3.22 21.95 -8.19
N GLN A 157 2.48 22.94 -7.69
CA GLN A 157 2.92 24.34 -7.58
C GLN A 157 3.44 24.70 -6.19
N LYS A 158 3.51 23.73 -5.26
CA LYS A 158 3.89 23.95 -3.87
C LYS A 158 4.98 22.97 -3.45
N GLU A 159 5.75 23.36 -2.43
CA GLU A 159 6.62 22.42 -1.75
C GLU A 159 5.79 21.39 -1.00
N ILE A 160 6.28 20.15 -0.92
CA ILE A 160 5.51 19.05 -0.30
C ILE A 160 5.13 19.34 1.16
N ASP A 161 6.02 20.01 1.91
CA ASP A 161 5.80 20.39 3.31
C ASP A 161 4.66 21.41 3.50
N ASP A 162 4.26 22.12 2.43
CA ASP A 162 3.18 23.12 2.47
C ASP A 162 1.79 22.49 2.44
N PHE A 163 1.67 21.26 1.92
CA PHE A 163 0.38 20.59 1.75
C PHE A 163 0.32 19.18 2.33
N LEU A 164 1.42 18.64 2.84
CA LEU A 164 1.49 17.32 3.44
C LEU A 164 2.41 17.33 4.66
N GLN A 165 2.00 16.64 5.71
CA GLN A 165 2.78 16.47 6.93
C GLN A 165 2.68 15.02 7.43
N VAL A 166 3.76 14.53 8.03
CA VAL A 166 3.84 13.18 8.59
C VAL A 166 4.30 13.22 10.02
N ASN A 167 3.65 12.42 10.87
CA ASN A 167 4.13 12.07 12.19
C ASN A 167 4.40 10.56 12.25
N LEU A 168 5.61 10.14 12.60
CA LEU A 168 5.95 8.74 12.83
C LEU A 168 5.74 8.42 14.31
N ARG A 169 4.83 7.50 14.65
CA ARG A 169 4.39 7.28 16.03
C ARG A 169 5.01 6.05 16.68
N ASN A 170 4.72 4.87 16.13
CA ASN A 170 5.05 3.61 16.78
C ASN A 170 5.78 2.70 15.81
N LYS A 171 7.09 2.52 16.02
CA LYS A 171 7.89 1.51 15.33
C LYS A 171 7.48 0.13 15.85
N LYS A 172 6.99 -0.71 14.96
CA LYS A 172 6.47 -2.05 15.29
C LYS A 172 7.48 -3.13 14.99
N PHE A 173 8.14 -3.02 13.84
CA PHE A 173 9.21 -3.90 13.41
C PHE A 173 10.24 -3.07 12.68
N ASP A 174 11.52 -3.36 12.88
CA ASP A 174 12.64 -2.71 12.17
C ASP A 174 13.83 -3.64 12.20
N LYS A 175 13.94 -4.45 11.14
CA LYS A 175 15.06 -5.34 10.93
C LYS A 175 15.63 -5.12 9.54
N ASN A 176 16.95 -5.02 9.46
CA ASN A 176 17.65 -4.70 8.24
C ASN A 176 19.01 -5.39 8.22
N ARG A 177 19.34 -6.08 7.13
CA ARG A 177 20.68 -6.63 6.94
C ARG A 177 21.70 -5.59 6.48
N GLN A 178 21.33 -4.34 6.18
CA GLN A 178 22.25 -3.29 5.69
C GLN A 178 23.47 -3.02 6.59
N GLY A 179 23.37 -3.26 7.90
CA GLY A 179 24.48 -3.15 8.85
C GLY A 179 25.38 -4.38 8.93
N ASP A 180 25.01 -5.48 8.26
CA ASP A 180 25.79 -6.70 8.21
C ASP A 180 26.86 -6.60 7.12
N ASN A 181 28.10 -6.35 7.53
CA ASN A 181 29.24 -6.26 6.61
C ASN A 181 29.58 -7.61 5.95
N THR A 182 28.98 -8.72 6.39
CA THR A 182 29.13 -10.04 5.75
C THR A 182 28.16 -10.25 4.59
N TYR A 183 27.11 -9.43 4.49
CA TYR A 183 26.12 -9.54 3.42
C TYR A 183 26.62 -8.90 2.12
N ILE A 184 26.76 -9.72 1.08
CA ILE A 184 27.46 -9.37 -0.17
C ILE A 184 26.83 -8.22 -0.95
N PHE A 185 25.54 -7.91 -0.73
CA PHE A 185 24.85 -6.82 -1.41
C PHE A 185 24.92 -5.47 -0.65
N ASN A 186 25.63 -5.41 0.48
CA ASN A 186 25.77 -4.15 1.22
C ASN A 186 26.96 -3.32 0.73
N GLY A 187 26.70 -2.02 0.51
CA GLY A 187 27.67 -1.05 0.01
C GLY A 187 28.53 -0.37 1.08
N LYS A 188 29.80 -0.05 0.76
CA LYS A 188 30.68 0.78 1.62
C LYS A 188 30.19 2.21 1.82
N LYS A 189 29.34 2.70 0.90
CA LYS A 189 28.67 4.01 0.95
C LYS A 189 27.18 3.91 1.29
N ALA A 190 26.70 2.73 1.70
CA ALA A 190 25.30 2.50 2.08
C ALA A 190 25.01 3.07 3.47
N GLY A 191 25.31 4.35 3.69
CA GLY A 191 24.87 5.08 4.88
C GLY A 191 23.40 5.44 4.69
N GLU A 192 22.53 4.90 5.54
CA GLU A 192 21.13 5.32 5.75
C GLU A 192 20.20 5.22 4.54
N ASP A 193 18.89 5.11 4.78
CA ASP A 193 17.85 5.28 3.75
C ASP A 193 17.91 6.74 3.22
N LYS A 194 18.93 7.08 2.41
CA LYS A 194 19.10 8.41 1.78
C LYS A 194 17.99 8.74 0.79
N LYS A 195 17.14 7.77 0.47
CA LYS A 195 15.91 8.03 -0.29
C LYS A 195 14.97 8.80 0.63
N ASN A 196 14.79 10.08 0.31
CA ASN A 196 13.87 10.94 1.01
C ASN A 196 12.49 10.30 1.04
N ILE A 197 11.79 10.43 2.18
CA ILE A 197 10.42 9.93 2.35
C ILE A 197 9.48 10.47 1.25
N ASN A 198 9.81 11.64 0.72
CA ASN A 198 9.11 12.31 -0.37
C ASN A 198 8.83 11.41 -1.59
N ASP A 199 9.79 10.60 -2.04
CA ASP A 199 9.60 9.80 -3.28
C ASP A 199 8.44 8.81 -3.17
N PHE A 200 8.20 8.31 -1.94
CA PHE A 200 7.07 7.45 -1.64
C PHE A 200 5.80 8.28 -1.43
N ILE A 201 5.88 9.33 -0.63
CA ILE A 201 4.70 10.07 -0.17
C ILE A 201 4.04 10.91 -1.27
N GLN A 202 4.81 11.44 -2.21
CA GLN A 202 4.25 12.16 -3.37
C GLN A 202 3.25 11.29 -4.15
N ARG A 203 3.41 9.97 -4.10
CA ARG A 203 2.57 9.00 -4.80
C ARG A 203 1.32 8.62 -4.02
N PHE A 204 1.10 9.10 -2.79
CA PHE A 204 -0.10 8.73 -2.00
C PHE A 204 -1.43 9.14 -2.65
N PHE A 205 -1.37 10.08 -3.59
CA PHE A 205 -2.55 10.64 -4.25
C PHE A 205 -2.79 9.94 -5.58
N LEU A 206 -3.93 9.24 -5.71
CA LEU A 206 -4.40 8.71 -6.99
C LEU A 206 -4.41 9.80 -8.07
N TYR A 207 -4.76 11.03 -7.71
CA TYR A 207 -4.68 12.18 -8.62
C TYR A 207 -3.32 12.32 -9.30
N ASN A 208 -2.21 12.22 -8.54
CA ASN A 208 -0.86 12.31 -9.09
C ASN A 208 -0.63 11.23 -10.14
N GLN A 209 -1.02 9.97 -9.86
CA GLN A 209 -0.87 8.88 -10.82
C GLN A 209 -1.68 9.11 -12.09
N LEU A 210 -2.92 9.58 -11.96
CA LEU A 210 -3.78 9.84 -13.12
C LEU A 210 -3.21 10.96 -14.00
N VAL A 211 -2.67 12.03 -13.39
CA VAL A 211 -1.97 13.11 -14.13
C VAL A 211 -0.72 12.59 -14.82
N VAL A 212 0.10 11.79 -14.12
CA VAL A 212 1.30 11.16 -14.68
C VAL A 212 0.94 10.30 -15.90
N MET A 213 -0.12 9.48 -15.80
CA MET A 213 -0.60 8.67 -16.92
C MET A 213 -1.10 9.54 -18.08
N GLU A 214 -1.86 10.61 -17.80
CA GLU A 214 -2.36 11.53 -18.83
C GLU A 214 -1.22 12.26 -19.56
N TYR A 215 -0.18 12.67 -18.83
CA TYR A 215 1.01 13.33 -19.35
C TYR A 215 1.84 12.41 -20.25
N PHE A 216 2.25 11.23 -19.75
CA PHE A 216 3.11 10.32 -20.51
C PHE A 216 2.43 9.71 -21.72
N THR A 217 1.10 9.60 -21.70
CA THR A 217 0.32 9.05 -22.82
C THR A 217 -0.30 10.15 -23.69
N ARG A 218 0.18 11.39 -23.57
CA ARG A 218 -0.34 12.52 -24.35
C ARG A 218 -0.13 12.28 -25.84
N GLY A 219 -1.24 12.26 -26.58
CA GLY A 219 -1.25 11.97 -28.02
C GLY A 219 -1.23 10.47 -28.35
N GLN A 220 -0.99 9.60 -27.36
CA GLN A 220 -1.01 8.15 -27.50
C GLN A 220 -2.36 7.56 -27.09
N LYS A 221 -2.65 6.34 -27.55
CA LYS A 221 -3.82 5.58 -27.13
C LYS A 221 -3.47 4.75 -25.89
N ILE A 222 -4.41 4.66 -24.95
CA ILE A 222 -4.39 3.60 -23.93
C ILE A 222 -5.53 2.67 -24.27
N SER A 223 -5.19 1.52 -24.86
CA SER A 223 -6.16 0.50 -25.21
C SER A 223 -6.62 -0.21 -23.94
N GLY A 224 -7.93 -0.27 -23.72
CA GLY A 224 -8.56 -1.00 -22.63
C GLY A 224 -9.44 -2.14 -23.15
N LYS A 225 -9.58 -3.18 -22.33
CA LYS A 225 -10.51 -4.29 -22.52
C LYS A 225 -11.31 -4.45 -21.23
N ILE A 226 -12.64 -4.40 -21.32
CA ILE A 226 -13.49 -4.77 -20.20
C ILE A 226 -13.43 -6.29 -20.07
N ILE A 227 -12.91 -6.79 -18.94
CA ILE A 227 -12.77 -8.22 -18.66
C ILE A 227 -13.85 -8.74 -17.71
N ASN A 228 -14.50 -7.85 -16.96
CA ASN A 228 -15.66 -8.16 -16.13
C ASN A 228 -16.52 -6.90 -15.92
N GLU A 229 -17.83 -7.09 -15.77
CA GLU A 229 -18.77 -6.03 -15.41
C GLU A 229 -19.78 -6.56 -14.39
N THR A 230 -19.81 -5.96 -13.20
CA THR A 230 -20.74 -6.33 -12.12
C THR A 230 -21.48 -5.10 -11.66
N GLY A 231 -22.77 -5.01 -12.03
CA GLY A 231 -23.60 -3.83 -11.77
C GLY A 231 -23.01 -2.57 -12.42
N ASP A 232 -22.61 -1.61 -11.59
CA ASP A 232 -22.01 -0.35 -12.03
C ASP A 232 -20.47 -0.39 -12.13
N ILE A 233 -19.83 -1.51 -11.80
CA ILE A 233 -18.37 -1.62 -11.77
C ILE A 233 -17.87 -2.39 -13.00
N GLN A 234 -16.99 -1.74 -13.77
CA GLN A 234 -16.25 -2.34 -14.88
C GLN A 234 -14.82 -2.62 -14.45
N THR A 235 -14.36 -3.86 -14.62
CA THR A 235 -12.95 -4.22 -14.49
C THR A 235 -12.31 -4.15 -15.87
N ILE A 236 -11.34 -3.27 -16.02
CA ILE A 236 -10.72 -2.92 -17.30
C ILE A 236 -9.23 -3.23 -17.21
N GLN A 237 -8.77 -4.16 -18.04
CA GLN A 237 -7.35 -4.32 -18.30
C GLN A 237 -6.93 -3.29 -19.35
N PHE A 238 -5.84 -2.59 -19.12
CA PHE A 238 -5.37 -1.53 -20.03
C PHE A 238 -3.89 -1.63 -20.34
N LYS A 239 -3.50 -1.11 -21.49
CA LYS A 239 -2.12 -1.06 -21.99
C LYS A 239 -1.96 0.13 -22.92
N SER A 240 -0.90 0.92 -22.73
CA SER A 240 -0.51 1.98 -23.66
C SER A 240 0.19 1.38 -24.89
N ASP A 241 0.29 2.17 -25.96
CA ASP A 241 1.31 1.91 -26.96
C ASP A 241 2.72 2.15 -26.36
N GLU A 242 3.79 1.78 -27.06
CA GLU A 242 5.15 2.10 -26.62
C GLU A 242 5.32 3.62 -26.50
N LEU A 243 5.87 4.04 -25.36
CA LEU A 243 6.07 5.44 -25.03
C LEU A 243 7.51 5.87 -25.36
N PRO A 244 7.72 7.11 -25.84
CA PRO A 244 9.06 7.69 -25.84
C PRO A 244 9.51 7.91 -24.38
N HIS A 245 10.84 7.97 -24.14
CA HIS A 245 11.53 8.15 -22.83
C HIS A 245 11.82 6.83 -22.07
N ASP A 246 12.36 6.92 -20.85
CA ASP A 246 12.85 5.79 -20.04
C ASP A 246 11.73 4.83 -19.59
N VAL A 247 10.48 5.29 -19.60
CA VAL A 247 9.28 4.45 -19.43
C VAL A 247 8.82 3.98 -20.80
N THR A 248 8.89 2.68 -21.05
CA THR A 248 8.55 2.09 -22.35
C THR A 248 7.05 1.81 -22.48
N LEU A 249 6.40 1.43 -21.38
CA LEU A 249 5.02 0.95 -21.42
C LEU A 249 4.31 1.23 -20.10
N VAL A 250 3.03 1.57 -20.18
CA VAL A 250 2.11 1.62 -19.03
C VAL A 250 1.00 0.60 -19.24
N GLU A 251 0.85 -0.34 -18.31
CA GLU A 251 -0.21 -1.35 -18.36
C GLU A 251 -0.75 -1.68 -16.98
N GLY A 252 -1.92 -2.33 -16.92
CA GLY A 252 -2.47 -2.76 -15.64
C GLY A 252 -3.97 -3.02 -15.65
N LEU A 253 -4.57 -2.83 -14.48
CA LEU A 253 -5.96 -3.14 -14.18
C LEU A 253 -6.59 -1.94 -13.46
N MET A 254 -7.79 -1.54 -13.87
CA MET A 254 -8.61 -0.57 -13.12
C MET A 254 -10.01 -1.11 -12.89
N GLN A 255 -10.59 -0.81 -11.74
CA GLN A 255 -12.03 -0.94 -11.51
C GLN A 255 -12.68 0.44 -11.55
N TYR A 256 -13.60 0.62 -12.48
CA TYR A 256 -14.25 1.88 -12.78
C TYR A 256 -15.75 1.79 -12.45
N ASN A 257 -16.23 2.66 -11.58
CA ASN A 257 -17.65 2.85 -11.31
C ASN A 257 -18.24 3.79 -12.38
N LYS A 258 -18.98 3.21 -13.34
CA LYS A 258 -19.53 3.95 -14.48
C LYS A 258 -20.63 4.94 -14.09
N LYS A 259 -21.38 4.65 -13.03
CA LYS A 259 -22.44 5.53 -12.51
C LYS A 259 -21.86 6.75 -11.82
N GLU A 260 -20.76 6.56 -11.10
CA GLU A 260 -20.15 7.62 -10.29
C GLU A 260 -19.02 8.35 -11.00
N ASN A 261 -18.55 7.83 -12.14
CA ASN A 261 -17.38 8.33 -12.86
C ASN A 261 -16.13 8.37 -11.94
N ALA A 262 -15.85 7.24 -11.28
CA ALA A 262 -14.75 7.11 -10.33
C ALA A 262 -13.96 5.82 -10.55
N ILE A 263 -12.63 5.90 -10.42
CA ILE A 263 -11.74 4.74 -10.36
C ILE A 263 -11.63 4.35 -8.89
N ILE A 264 -12.13 3.16 -8.55
CA ILE A 264 -12.15 2.67 -7.16
C ILE A 264 -10.96 1.78 -6.83
N TYR A 265 -10.31 1.24 -7.86
CA TYR A 265 -9.09 0.48 -7.76
C TYR A 265 -8.24 0.69 -9.02
N LEU A 266 -6.93 0.85 -8.86
CA LEU A 266 -5.98 0.97 -9.95
C LEU A 266 -4.70 0.23 -9.60
N LYS A 267 -4.33 -0.81 -10.34
CA LYS A 267 -2.97 -1.37 -10.38
C LYS A 267 -2.33 -0.95 -11.70
N CYS A 268 -1.24 -0.21 -11.65
CA CYS A 268 -0.59 0.39 -12.81
C CYS A 268 0.90 0.08 -12.77
N SER A 269 1.37 -0.64 -13.79
CA SER A 269 2.76 -1.03 -13.99
C SER A 269 3.41 -0.17 -15.07
N GLN A 270 4.63 0.28 -14.79
CA GLN A 270 5.47 1.06 -15.68
C GLN A 270 6.72 0.22 -15.97
N ILE A 271 6.83 -0.25 -17.21
CA ILE A 271 8.01 -0.99 -17.66
C ILE A 271 9.10 0.04 -18.00
N GLN A 272 10.25 -0.10 -17.35
CA GLN A 272 11.38 0.81 -17.51
C GLN A 272 12.49 0.14 -18.33
N LYS A 273 13.19 0.93 -19.14
CA LYS A 273 14.42 0.50 -19.82
C LYS A 273 15.59 1.34 -19.32
N ASN A 274 16.77 0.74 -19.27
CA ASN A 274 18.04 1.43 -18.99
C ASN A 274 18.11 2.17 -17.64
N THR A 275 17.33 1.76 -16.63
CA THR A 275 17.41 2.34 -15.28
C THR A 275 18.49 1.61 -14.49
N ILE A 276 19.74 1.86 -14.89
CA ILE A 276 20.93 1.20 -14.37
C ILE A 276 21.64 2.10 -13.36
N SER A 277 22.06 1.53 -12.23
CA SER A 277 22.95 2.18 -11.27
C SER A 277 24.02 1.20 -10.81
N SER A 278 25.17 1.66 -10.33
CA SER A 278 26.18 0.78 -9.75
C SER A 278 26.76 1.32 -8.45
N TYR A 279 27.23 0.40 -7.60
CA TYR A 279 27.90 0.72 -6.34
C TYR A 279 28.91 -0.38 -5.97
N THR A 280 29.86 -0.03 -5.11
CA THR A 280 30.85 -0.98 -4.58
C THR A 280 30.40 -1.54 -3.24
N ASN A 281 30.40 -2.87 -3.11
CA ASN A 281 30.06 -3.57 -1.87
C ASN A 281 31.20 -3.56 -0.84
N TYR A 282 30.95 -4.08 0.37
CA TYR A 282 31.98 -4.19 1.42
C TYR A 282 33.19 -5.05 1.04
N PHE A 283 33.06 -5.90 0.02
CA PHE A 283 34.11 -6.79 -0.51
C PHE A 283 34.84 -6.21 -1.73
N ASP A 284 34.71 -4.91 -2.00
CA ASP A 284 35.32 -4.23 -3.16
C ASP A 284 34.87 -4.76 -4.53
N LYS A 285 33.70 -5.41 -4.58
CA LYS A 285 33.08 -5.86 -5.82
C LYS A 285 32.06 -4.82 -6.30
N GLU A 286 32.05 -4.56 -7.60
CA GLU A 286 31.01 -3.76 -8.23
C GLU A 286 29.71 -4.56 -8.32
N ILE A 287 28.62 -3.91 -7.95
CA ILE A 287 27.26 -4.40 -8.13
C ILE A 287 26.55 -3.43 -9.07
N THR A 288 26.00 -3.96 -10.14
CA THR A 288 25.12 -3.22 -11.05
C THR A 288 23.68 -3.56 -10.71
N THR A 289 22.80 -2.57 -10.65
CA THR A 289 21.37 -2.75 -10.44
C THR A 289 20.63 -2.28 -11.68
N ASN A 290 19.69 -3.07 -12.19
CA ASN A 290 18.79 -2.68 -13.28
C ASN A 290 17.34 -2.74 -12.80
N THR A 291 16.62 -1.61 -12.82
CA THR A 291 15.19 -1.58 -12.49
C THR A 291 14.36 -1.84 -13.74
N SER A 292 13.54 -2.89 -13.73
CA SER A 292 12.74 -3.33 -14.88
C SER A 292 11.28 -2.94 -14.78
N LEU A 293 10.71 -2.96 -13.57
CA LEU A 293 9.29 -2.73 -13.35
C LEU A 293 9.05 -1.84 -12.14
N PHE A 294 8.16 -0.86 -12.30
CA PHE A 294 7.57 -0.13 -11.19
C PHE A 294 6.06 -0.27 -11.23
N THR A 295 5.46 -0.83 -10.18
CA THR A 295 4.02 -0.99 -10.06
C THR A 295 3.50 -0.19 -8.89
N VAL A 296 2.43 0.55 -9.12
CA VAL A 296 1.68 1.24 -8.07
C VAL A 296 0.24 0.76 -8.05
N THR A 297 -0.26 0.47 -6.85
CA THR A 297 -1.65 0.06 -6.62
C THR A 297 -2.34 1.04 -5.70
N TYR A 298 -3.53 1.49 -6.09
CA TYR A 298 -4.43 2.31 -5.30
C TYR A 298 -5.71 1.55 -5.04
N ASP A 299 -6.15 1.54 -3.79
CA ASP A 299 -7.48 1.10 -3.38
C ASP A 299 -8.22 2.27 -2.75
N MET A 300 -9.39 2.59 -3.28
CA MET A 300 -10.25 3.69 -2.83
C MET A 300 -11.48 3.12 -2.14
N TYR A 301 -11.88 3.76 -1.04
CA TYR A 301 -13.03 3.38 -0.26
C TYR A 301 -14.07 4.50 -0.24
N LYS A 302 -15.33 4.16 -0.47
CA LYS A 302 -16.42 5.13 -0.45
C LYS A 302 -16.83 5.41 1.00
N LYS A 303 -16.72 6.66 1.43
CA LYS A 303 -17.15 7.13 2.75
C LYS A 303 -18.12 8.28 2.59
N GLY A 304 -19.41 8.00 2.82
CA GLY A 304 -20.48 8.94 2.48
C GLY A 304 -20.61 9.11 0.97
N GLU A 305 -20.55 10.35 0.49
CA GLU A 305 -20.73 10.67 -0.95
C GLU A 305 -19.43 10.61 -1.75
N LYS A 306 -18.27 10.55 -1.09
CA LYS A 306 -16.96 10.68 -1.72
C LYS A 306 -16.05 9.47 -1.45
N TYR A 307 -15.07 9.28 -2.32
CA TYR A 307 -14.02 8.29 -2.17
C TYR A 307 -12.81 8.86 -1.42
N ILE A 308 -12.28 8.08 -0.48
CA ILE A 308 -11.02 8.33 0.25
C ILE A 308 -10.01 7.22 -0.09
N PRO A 309 -8.69 7.48 0.01
CA PRO A 309 -7.70 6.42 -0.10
C PRO A 309 -7.85 5.44 1.06
N ALA A 310 -7.77 4.14 0.75
CA ALA A 310 -7.79 3.05 1.73
C ALA A 310 -6.43 2.34 1.81
N LYS A 311 -5.76 2.21 0.66
CA LYS A 311 -4.40 1.64 0.58
C LYS A 311 -3.65 2.15 -0.64
N ILE A 312 -2.33 2.29 -0.48
CA ILE A 312 -1.38 2.40 -1.57
C ILE A 312 -0.29 1.35 -1.42
N ILE A 313 0.10 0.72 -2.54
CA ILE A 313 1.25 -0.17 -2.64
C ILE A 313 2.14 0.34 -3.77
N MET A 314 3.45 0.31 -3.55
CA MET A 314 4.49 0.48 -4.56
C MET A 314 5.40 -0.74 -4.53
N GLU A 315 5.66 -1.28 -5.70
CA GLU A 315 6.51 -2.43 -5.92
C GLU A 315 7.50 -2.10 -7.02
N ILE A 316 8.78 -2.37 -6.76
CA ILE A 316 9.87 -2.24 -7.73
C ILE A 316 10.48 -3.61 -7.90
N GLU A 317 10.55 -4.08 -9.14
CA GLU A 317 11.35 -5.24 -9.52
C GLU A 317 12.67 -4.76 -10.14
N ALA A 318 13.76 -5.36 -9.69
CA ALA A 318 15.09 -5.06 -10.14
C ALA A 318 15.95 -6.33 -10.21
N GLU A 319 17.06 -6.22 -10.93
CA GLU A 319 18.08 -7.25 -11.03
C GLU A 319 19.39 -6.70 -10.49
N PHE A 320 20.06 -7.47 -9.62
CA PHE A 320 21.39 -7.16 -9.10
C PHE A 320 22.39 -8.06 -9.81
N GLU A 321 23.37 -7.48 -10.48
CA GLU A 321 24.45 -8.19 -11.14
C GLU A 321 25.73 -8.09 -10.30
N LEU A 322 26.30 -9.24 -9.95
CA LEU A 322 27.55 -9.37 -9.22
C LEU A 322 28.32 -10.55 -9.78
N GLU A 323 29.55 -10.32 -10.25
CA GLU A 323 30.44 -11.37 -10.80
C GLU A 323 29.77 -12.22 -11.89
N ASN A 324 29.08 -11.57 -12.84
CA ASN A 324 28.33 -12.19 -13.94
C ASN A 324 27.15 -13.08 -13.49
N LYS A 325 26.69 -12.96 -12.23
CA LYS A 325 25.47 -13.59 -11.73
C LYS A 325 24.40 -12.53 -11.53
N ILE A 326 23.16 -12.87 -11.91
CA ILE A 326 21.99 -12.02 -11.75
C ILE A 326 21.15 -12.54 -10.58
N TYR A 327 20.78 -11.63 -9.70
CA TYR A 327 19.97 -11.88 -8.52
C TYR A 327 18.69 -11.04 -8.60
N PRO A 328 17.49 -11.66 -8.52
CA PRO A 328 16.25 -10.89 -8.49
C PRO A 328 16.16 -10.08 -7.20
N ALA A 329 15.60 -8.89 -7.27
CA ALA A 329 15.37 -8.04 -6.12
C ALA A 329 14.01 -7.36 -6.21
N THR A 330 13.35 -7.25 -5.07
CA THR A 330 12.08 -6.53 -4.94
C THR A 330 12.18 -5.48 -3.85
N ASN A 331 11.57 -4.32 -4.07
CA ASN A 331 11.30 -3.36 -3.02
C ASN A 331 9.80 -3.10 -2.98
N TYR A 332 9.21 -3.34 -1.82
CA TYR A 332 7.79 -3.21 -1.58
C TYR A 332 7.55 -2.17 -0.50
N ARG A 333 6.64 -1.24 -0.78
CA ARG A 333 6.20 -0.21 0.16
C ARG A 333 4.69 -0.13 0.16
N GLU A 334 4.10 -0.17 1.33
CA GLU A 334 2.66 -0.12 1.53
C GLU A 334 2.31 0.94 2.56
N PHE A 335 1.20 1.63 2.35
CA PHE A 335 0.54 2.40 3.39
C PHE A 335 -0.96 2.09 3.41
N ILE A 336 -1.44 1.62 4.56
CA ILE A 336 -2.85 1.35 4.83
C ILE A 336 -3.45 2.52 5.60
N PHE A 337 -4.44 3.19 5.00
CA PHE A 337 -5.18 4.29 5.60
C PHE A 337 -6.31 3.71 6.47
N ARG A 338 -6.04 3.50 7.76
CA ARG A 338 -6.97 2.82 8.67
C ARG A 338 -8.19 3.66 9.01
N THR A 339 -7.97 4.96 9.24
CA THR A 339 -9.00 5.93 9.60
C THR A 339 -8.85 7.21 8.80
N HIS A 340 -9.95 7.94 8.69
CA HIS A 340 -10.02 9.24 8.02
C HIS A 340 -10.87 10.20 8.84
N ASN A 341 -10.34 11.38 9.13
CA ASN A 341 -11.06 12.46 9.80
C ASN A 341 -10.78 13.79 9.11
N PHE A 342 -11.72 14.72 9.16
CA PHE A 342 -11.45 16.11 8.78
C PHE A 342 -10.51 16.74 9.80
N ALA A 343 -9.62 17.61 9.30
CA ALA A 343 -8.65 18.34 10.12
C ALA A 343 -8.72 19.83 9.84
N ASP A 344 -8.17 20.63 10.76
CA ASP A 344 -7.97 22.06 10.53
C ASP A 344 -6.68 22.32 9.71
N LYS A 345 -6.47 23.59 9.36
CA LYS A 345 -5.30 24.02 8.57
C LYS A 345 -4.01 24.16 9.37
N LYS A 346 -4.00 23.90 10.69
CA LYS A 346 -2.81 24.06 11.53
C LYS A 346 -1.81 22.92 11.33
N GLY A 347 -2.28 21.75 10.90
CA GLY A 347 -1.44 20.58 10.68
C GLY A 347 -1.17 19.75 11.93
N LEU A 348 -0.13 18.93 11.88
CA LEU A 348 0.33 18.08 12.97
C LEU A 348 1.18 18.87 13.96
N SER A 349 1.01 18.59 15.25
CA SER A 349 1.86 19.15 16.32
C SER A 349 3.28 18.60 16.28
N ASN A 350 3.43 17.32 15.97
CA ASN A 350 4.70 16.63 15.82
C ASN A 350 4.83 16.19 14.36
N LYS A 351 5.62 16.90 13.56
CA LYS A 351 5.89 16.52 12.17
C LYS A 351 7.37 16.28 11.96
N ILE A 352 7.69 15.29 11.12
CA ILE A 352 9.06 15.06 10.67
C ILE A 352 9.40 16.06 9.55
N ASP A 353 10.69 16.26 9.33
CA ASP A 353 11.19 17.00 8.17
C ASP A 353 11.25 16.06 6.97
N LEU A 354 10.39 16.27 5.96
CA LEU A 354 10.29 15.37 4.82
C LEU A 354 11.49 15.47 3.86
N LYS A 355 12.37 16.46 4.05
CA LYS A 355 13.61 16.63 3.27
C LYS A 355 14.77 15.79 3.82
N LYS A 356 14.62 15.19 5.01
CA LYS A 356 15.61 14.33 5.63
C LYS A 356 15.38 12.86 5.29
N PRO A 357 16.40 11.99 5.46
CA PRO A 357 16.25 10.55 5.44
C PRO A 357 15.08 10.08 6.32
N PHE A 358 14.35 9.07 5.86
CA PHE A 358 13.20 8.54 6.60
C PHE A 358 13.56 8.13 8.05
N ALA A 359 14.74 7.51 8.21
CA ALA A 359 15.21 6.99 9.48
C ALA A 359 15.37 8.07 10.56
N ASP A 360 15.79 9.29 10.17
CA ASP A 360 15.98 10.43 11.09
C ASP A 360 14.67 10.89 11.73
N GLY A 361 13.54 10.62 11.08
CA GLY A 361 12.21 10.93 11.60
C GLY A 361 11.74 9.97 12.69
N ILE A 362 12.39 8.82 12.86
CA ILE A 362 12.02 7.82 13.86
C ILE A 362 12.68 8.16 15.19
N THR A 363 11.94 8.83 16.06
CA THR A 363 12.45 9.33 17.35
C THR A 363 12.33 8.32 18.50
N ASP A 364 11.43 7.33 18.38
CA ASP A 364 11.26 6.24 19.35
C ASP A 364 11.73 4.92 18.72
N ASN A 365 12.85 4.41 19.23
CA ASN A 365 13.43 3.15 18.79
C ASN A 365 12.88 1.92 19.53
N SER A 366 12.02 2.11 20.54
CA SER A 366 11.40 0.99 21.23
C SER A 366 10.35 0.32 20.35
N VAL A 367 10.49 -1.00 20.16
CA VAL A 367 9.42 -1.81 19.57
C VAL A 367 8.35 -1.98 20.64
N LYS A 368 7.17 -1.41 20.40
CA LYS A 368 6.01 -1.59 21.28
C LYS A 368 5.25 -2.86 20.88
N ASP A 369 4.63 -3.52 21.86
CA ASP A 369 3.82 -4.72 21.65
C ASP A 369 2.71 -4.43 20.64
N THR A 370 2.69 -5.14 19.49
CA THR A 370 1.87 -4.74 18.34
C THR A 370 0.92 -5.81 17.85
N LYS A 371 -0.34 -5.41 17.77
CA LYS A 371 -1.46 -6.08 17.08
C LYS A 371 -1.26 -6.21 15.55
N THR A 372 -0.05 -5.97 15.03
CA THR A 372 0.21 -6.07 13.59
C THR A 372 0.59 -7.48 13.25
N LEU A 373 -0.17 -8.08 12.35
CA LEU A 373 0.06 -9.44 11.89
C LEU A 373 1.08 -9.44 10.73
N LEU A 374 2.27 -9.96 10.99
CA LEU A 374 3.25 -10.30 9.96
C LEU A 374 2.86 -11.59 9.24
N SER A 375 3.34 -11.78 8.01
CA SER A 375 3.33 -13.10 7.38
C SER A 375 4.31 -14.04 8.07
N THR A 376 4.20 -15.34 7.79
CA THR A 376 5.07 -16.38 8.35
C THR A 376 6.53 -16.14 7.95
N GLU A 377 6.77 -15.73 6.71
CA GLU A 377 8.10 -15.38 6.21
C GLU A 377 8.65 -14.12 6.88
N GLU A 378 7.83 -13.06 6.97
CA GLU A 378 8.19 -11.82 7.66
C GLU A 378 8.52 -12.08 9.13
N GLN A 379 7.72 -12.89 9.82
CA GLN A 379 7.93 -13.25 11.21
C GLN A 379 9.22 -14.06 11.39
N LYS A 380 9.46 -15.07 10.53
CA LYS A 380 10.69 -15.85 10.55
C LYS A 380 11.92 -14.94 10.39
N PHE A 381 11.87 -14.01 9.43
CA PHE A 381 12.96 -13.06 9.23
C PHE A 381 13.17 -12.18 10.46
N VAL A 382 12.11 -11.67 11.09
CA VAL A 382 12.22 -10.87 12.33
C VAL A 382 12.86 -11.70 13.47
N ASP A 383 12.48 -12.97 13.61
CA ASP A 383 12.90 -13.86 14.70
C ASP A 383 14.31 -14.45 14.52
N GLU A 384 14.89 -14.39 13.31
CA GLU A 384 16.30 -14.75 13.08
C GLU A 384 17.21 -13.91 14.03
N GLN A 385 18.20 -14.53 14.65
CA GLN A 385 19.14 -13.84 15.55
C GLN A 385 20.20 -13.06 14.77
#